data_AF-A0A940P5X1-F1
#
_entry.id   AF-A0A940P5X1-F1
#
_cell.length_a   1.000
_cell.length_b   1.000
_cell.length_c   1.000
_cell.angle_alpha   90.00
_cell.angle_beta   90.00
_cell.angle_gamma   90.00
#
_symmetry.space_group_name_H-M   'P 1'
#
loop_
_entity.id
_entity.type
_entity.pdbx_description
1 polymer ?
#
loop_
_entity_poly.entity_id
_entity_poly.type
_entity_poly.pdbx_seq_one_letter_code
_entity_poly.pdbx_strand_id
1 'polypeptide(L)' 'MQAIGYKEAVDVVYGRISCEDAADHIRQASRRYAKRQITWFSKRQDAVRLFHDDLGGTEELTAEAVRWAKEKIHDNC' A
#
# COMPACT_ATOMS: atom_id res chain seq x y z
N MET A 1 17.53 5.08 6.68
CA MET A 1 16.29 5.68 7.23
C MET A 1 15.59 6.50 6.15
N GLN A 2 14.94 5.85 5.18
CA GLN A 2 14.33 6.51 4.00
C GLN A 2 12.88 6.04 3.82
N ALA A 3 12.12 6.04 4.91
CA ALA A 3 10.67 5.89 4.82
C ALA A 3 10.07 7.21 4.31
N ILE A 4 9.04 7.12 3.46
CA ILE A 4 8.30 8.29 2.97
C ILE A 4 7.78 9.08 4.18
N GLY A 5 8.06 10.39 4.23
CA GLY A 5 7.65 11.27 5.32
C GLY A 5 8.71 11.53 6.38
N TYR A 6 9.64 10.61 6.61
CA TYR A 6 10.69 10.83 7.61
C TYR A 6 11.73 11.83 7.15
N LYS A 7 12.11 11.78 5.87
CA LYS A 7 13.09 12.73 5.31
C LYS A 7 12.51 14.15 5.31
N GLU A 8 11.26 14.28 4.87
CA GLU A 8 10.56 15.55 4.77
C GLU A 8 10.33 16.17 6.16
N ALA A 9 9.96 15.35 7.16
CA ALA A 9 9.85 15.82 8.55
C ALA A 9 11.19 16.31 9.10
N VAL A 10 12.29 15.61 8.82
CA VAL A 10 13.63 16.03 9.22
C VAL A 10 14.01 17.35 8.55
N ASP A 11 13.71 17.52 7.26
CA ASP A 11 14.00 18.76 6.54
C ASP A 11 13.20 19.97 7.08
N VAL A 12 11.98 19.76 7.59
CA VAL A 12 11.22 20.79 8.32
C VAL A 12 11.88 21.15 9.64
N VAL A 13 12.31 20.15 10.44
CA VAL A 13 12.98 20.38 11.73
C VAL A 13 14.27 21.19 11.55
N TYR A 14 15.00 20.96 10.46
CA TYR A 14 16.21 21.72 10.11
C TYR A 14 15.92 23.04 9.37
N GLY A 15 14.66 23.42 9.18
CA GLY A 15 14.26 24.66 8.51
C GLY A 15 14.62 24.73 7.02
N ARG A 16 14.81 23.58 6.36
CA ARG A 16 15.19 23.50 4.93
C ARG A 16 13.99 23.67 3.99
N ILE A 17 12.81 23.24 4.42
CA ILE A 17 11.55 23.37 3.69
C ILE A 17 10.44 23.78 4.66
N SER A 18 9.36 24.35 4.13
CA SER A 18 8.17 24.65 4.94
C SER A 18 7.38 23.39 5.28
N CYS A 19 6.52 23.48 6.30
CA CYS A 19 5.58 22.40 6.63
C CYS A 19 4.62 22.08 5.48
N GLU A 20 4.21 23.09 4.70
CA GLU A 20 3.32 22.93 3.55
C GLU A 20 4.03 22.20 2.41
N ASP A 21 5.26 22.60 2.07
CA ASP A 21 6.08 21.92 1.06
C ASP A 21 6.33 20.47 1.44
N ALA A 22 6.62 20.22 2.72
CA ALA A 22 6.80 18.86 3.24
C ALA A 22 5.52 18.03 3.08
N ALA A 23 4.35 18.58 3.44
CA ALA A 23 3.08 17.88 3.29
C ALA A 23 2.78 17.54 1.83
N ASP A 24 3.09 18.44 0.90
CA ASP A 24 2.90 18.23 -0.53
C ASP A 24 3.85 17.18 -1.10
N HIS A 25 5.13 17.22 -0.71
CA HIS A 25 6.11 16.19 -1.06
C HIS A 25 5.69 14.82 -0.55
N ILE A 26 5.26 14.70 0.71
CA ILE A 26 4.77 13.45 1.28
C ILE A 26 3.57 12.93 0.49
N ARG A 27 2.59 13.79 0.22
CA ARG A 27 1.38 13.39 -0.53
C ARG A 27 1.73 12.90 -1.93
N GLN A 28 2.66 13.56 -2.62
CA GLN A 28 3.13 13.14 -3.94
C GLN A 28 3.89 11.80 -3.87
N ALA A 29 4.80 11.64 -2.90
CA ALA A 29 5.56 10.42 -2.71
C ALA A 29 4.66 9.22 -2.37
N SER A 30 3.66 9.41 -1.50
CA SER A 30 2.66 8.39 -1.15
C SER A 30 1.85 7.94 -2.36
N ARG A 31 1.38 8.86 -3.21
CA ARG A 31 0.67 8.51 -4.46
C ARG A 31 1.56 7.72 -5.42
N ARG A 32 2.82 8.14 -5.59
CA ARG A 32 3.79 7.40 -6.43
C ARG A 32 4.04 6.00 -5.88
N TYR A 33 4.13 5.85 -4.56
CA TYR A 33 4.30 4.55 -3.93
C TYR A 33 3.08 3.65 -4.10
N ALA A 34 1.87 4.16 -3.87
CA ALA A 34 0.63 3.42 -4.13
C ALA A 34 0.54 2.95 -5.60
N LYS A 35 0.85 3.83 -6.57
CA LYS A 35 0.91 3.45 -7.99
C LYS A 35 1.93 2.34 -8.26
N ARG A 36 3.11 2.40 -7.63
CA ARG A 36 4.12 1.34 -7.75
C ARG A 36 3.63 0.02 -7.17
N GLN A 37 2.98 0.02 -6.02
CA GLN A 37 2.37 -1.18 -5.43
C GLN A 37 1.36 -1.81 -6.40
N ILE A 38 0.42 -1.01 -6.91
CA ILE A 38 -0.59 -1.47 -7.90
C ILE A 38 0.09 -2.04 -9.14
N THR A 39 1.07 -1.34 -9.69
CA THR A 39 1.80 -1.77 -10.90
C THR A 39 2.56 -3.07 -10.66
N TRP A 40 3.22 -3.19 -9.50
CA TRP A 40 4.01 -4.37 -9.16
C TRP A 40 3.12 -5.59 -8.95
N PHE A 41 2.01 -5.46 -8.21
CA PHE A 41 1.03 -6.54 -8.04
C PHE A 41 0.33 -6.91 -9.35
N SER A 42 0.05 -5.95 -10.22
CA SER A 42 -0.59 -6.23 -11.53
C SER A 42 0.29 -7.08 -12.45
N LYS A 43 1.61 -7.10 -12.24
CA LYS A 43 2.56 -7.91 -13.01
C LYS A 43 2.76 -9.32 -12.45
N ARG A 44 2.19 -9.62 -11.28
CA ARG A 44 2.29 -10.92 -10.63
C ARG A 44 1.10 -11.78 -11.02
N GLN A 45 1.38 -12.93 -11.63
CA GLN A 45 0.35 -13.89 -12.04
C GLN A 45 -0.22 -14.68 -10.84
N ASP A 46 0.53 -14.74 -9.73
CA ASP A 46 0.18 -15.43 -8.49
C ASP A 46 -0.51 -14.52 -7.46
N ALA A 47 -0.64 -13.22 -7.75
CA ALA A 47 -1.26 -12.28 -6.84
C ALA A 47 -2.79 -12.29 -6.99
N VAL A 48 -3.48 -12.43 -5.87
CA VAL A 48 -4.94 -12.23 -5.83
C VAL A 48 -5.26 -10.77 -5.56
N ARG A 49 -6.21 -10.27 -6.33
CA ARG A 49 -6.80 -8.95 -6.11
C ARG A 49 -8.14 -9.14 -5.45
N LEU A 50 -8.22 -8.67 -4.21
CA LEU A 50 -9.47 -8.61 -3.46
C LEU A 50 -9.86 -7.13 -3.37
N PHE A 51 -11.04 -6.81 -3.87
CA PHE A 51 -11.57 -5.45 -3.83
C PHE A 51 -12.71 -5.39 -2.83
N HIS A 52 -12.63 -4.42 -1.91
CA HIS A 52 -13.66 -4.21 -0.89
C HIS A 52 -15.03 -3.96 -1.53
N ASP A 53 -15.07 -3.18 -2.62
CA ASP A 53 -16.30 -2.78 -3.29
C ASP A 53 -17.02 -3.95 -3.99
N ASP A 54 -16.27 -4.98 -4.38
CA ASP A 54 -16.83 -6.16 -5.05
C ASP A 54 -17.43 -7.17 -4.06
N LEU A 55 -17.01 -7.11 -2.79
CA LEU A 55 -17.30 -8.14 -1.78
C LEU A 55 -18.33 -7.72 -0.73
N GLY A 56 -18.85 -6.49 -0.78
CA GLY A 56 -19.98 -6.06 0.05
C GLY A 56 -19.63 -5.65 1.48
N GLY A 57 -18.35 -5.69 1.87
CA GLY A 57 -17.93 -5.27 3.21
C GLY A 57 -16.57 -5.81 3.64
N THR A 58 -16.15 -5.38 4.83
CA THR A 58 -14.89 -5.82 5.45
C THR A 58 -14.92 -7.26 5.95
N GLU A 59 -16.09 -7.75 6.37
CA GLU A 59 -16.27 -9.12 6.88
C GLU A 59 -16.13 -10.14 5.74
N GLU A 60 -16.81 -9.90 4.62
CA GLU A 60 -16.78 -10.73 3.42
C GLU A 60 -15.39 -10.74 2.76
N LEU A 61 -14.73 -9.57 2.69
CA LEU A 61 -13.35 -9.45 2.23
C LEU A 61 -12.40 -10.34 3.05
N THR A 62 -12.57 -10.34 4.36
CA THR A 62 -11.75 -11.13 5.28
C THR A 62 -12.01 -12.62 5.11
N ALA A 63 -13.28 -13.02 5.02
CA ALA A 63 -13.68 -14.41 4.79
C ALA A 63 -13.11 -14.95 3.46
N GLU A 64 -13.18 -14.15 2.40
CA GLU A 64 -12.62 -14.49 1.09
C GLU A 64 -11.10 -14.61 1.13
N ALA A 65 -10.41 -13.67 1.77
CA ALA A 65 -8.95 -13.72 1.92
C ALA A 65 -8.51 -15.00 2.66
N VAL A 66 -9.21 -15.38 3.73
CA VAL A 66 -8.94 -16.60 4.49
C VAL A 66 -9.22 -17.85 3.66
N ARG A 67 -10.31 -17.87 2.89
CA ARG A 67 -10.65 -18.98 1.98
C ARG A 67 -9.52 -19.20 0.97
N TRP A 68 -9.11 -18.15 0.27
CA TRP A 68 -8.04 -18.25 -0.73
C TRP A 68 -6.71 -18.69 -0.12
N ALA A 69 -6.35 -18.14 1.05
CA ALA A 69 -5.13 -18.53 1.74
C ALA A 69 -5.13 -20.03 2.10
N LYS A 70 -6.26 -20.56 2.58
CA LYS A 70 -6.39 -21.99 2.91
C LYS A 70 -6.26 -22.88 1.68
N GLU A 71 -6.92 -22.54 0.56
CA GLU A 71 -6.85 -23.30 -0.69
C GLU A 71 -5.40 -23.36 -1.21
N LYS A 72 -4.70 -22.22 -1.24
CA LYS A 72 -3.32 -22.17 -1.74
C LYS A 72 -2.27 -22.75 -0.81
N ILE A 73 -2.49 -22.72 0.51
CA ILE A 73 -1.60 -23.39 1.46
C ILE A 73 -1.80 -24.91 1.39
N HIS A 74 -3.01 -25.40 1.11
CA HIS A 74 -3.30 -26.82 1.02
C HIS A 74 -2.77 -27.46 -0.29
N ASP A 75 -2.86 -26.76 -1.43
CA ASP A 75 -2.34 -27.23 -2.73
C ASP A 75 -0.80 -27.34 -2.79
N ASN A 76 -0.08 -26.84 -1.77
CA ASN A 76 1.37 -26.77 -1.72
C ASN A 76 2.00 -27.69 -0.66
N CYS A 77 1.22 -28.63 -0.10
CA CYS A 77 1.65 -29.62 0.88
C CYS A 77 1.51 -31.05 0.36
#